data_AF-A0A2D7X2F7-F1
#
_entry.id   AF-A0A2D7X2F7-F1
#
_cell.length_a   1.000
_cell.length_b   1.000
_cell.length_c   1.000
_cell.angle_alpha   90.00
_cell.angle_beta   90.00
_cell.angle_gamma   90.00
#
_symmetry.space_group_name_H-M   'P 1'
#
loop_
_entity.id
_entity.type
_entity.pdbx_description
1 polymer ?
#
loop_
_entity_poly.entity_id
_entity_poly.type
_entity_poly.pdbx_seq_one_letter_code
_entity_poly.pdbx_strand_id
1 'polypeptide(L)'
;MNKKQKLENIFKYIQSETDELITDYIDIEEILQMESYDELYEKLEEQGFFNVEIIYYARAMEYLQTNDTSLSDSLEIAGEMGYRTEDLNSEILASLLASKKIQESFGGYYDEIEDILTNNE
;
A
#
# COMPACT_ATOMS: atom_id res chain seq x y z
N MET A 1 6.63 22.41 10.68
CA MET A 1 5.83 21.19 10.88
C MET A 1 6.78 20.17 11.48
N ASN A 2 6.44 19.54 12.61
CA ASN A 2 7.33 18.56 13.26
C ASN A 2 7.36 17.23 12.48
N LYS A 3 8.33 16.35 12.75
CA LYS A 3 8.51 15.02 12.11
C LYS A 3 7.17 14.26 11.99
N LYS A 4 6.45 14.16 13.12
CA LYS A 4 5.14 13.52 13.22
C LYS A 4 4.12 14.06 12.23
N GLN A 5 3.92 15.38 12.21
CA GLN A 5 2.94 16.01 11.31
C GLN A 5 3.30 15.84 9.83
N LYS A 6 4.60 15.74 9.48
CA LYS A 6 5.02 15.49 8.10
C LYS A 6 4.63 14.08 7.66
N LEU A 7 4.95 13.08 8.48
CA LEU A 7 4.55 11.69 8.23
C LEU A 7 3.03 11.54 8.16
N GLU A 8 2.29 12.10 9.13
CA GLU A 8 0.82 12.06 9.13
C GLU A 8 0.19 12.66 7.87
N ASN A 9 0.81 13.68 7.28
CA ASN A 9 0.30 14.25 6.04
C ASN A 9 0.56 13.32 4.85
N ILE A 10 1.75 12.73 4.75
CA ILE A 10 2.06 11.72 3.73
C ILE A 10 1.10 10.54 3.85
N PHE A 11 0.90 10.01 5.06
CA PHE A 11 0.03 8.86 5.28
C PHE A 11 -1.44 9.16 4.96
N LYS A 12 -1.90 10.40 5.15
CA LYS A 12 -3.24 10.83 4.69
C LYS A 12 -3.36 10.83 3.17
N TYR A 13 -2.31 11.22 2.45
CA TYR A 13 -2.31 11.16 0.99
C TYR A 13 -2.38 9.71 0.52
N ILE A 14 -1.53 8.83 1.05
CA ILE A 14 -1.54 7.40 0.75
C ILE A 14 -2.92 6.78 1.06
N GLN A 15 -3.51 7.10 2.22
CA GLN A 15 -4.85 6.66 2.57
C GLN A 15 -5.90 7.13 1.56
N SER A 16 -5.81 8.36 1.06
CA SER A 16 -6.76 8.88 0.08
C SER A 16 -6.65 8.23 -1.31
N GLU A 17 -5.49 7.65 -1.63
CA GLU A 17 -5.25 6.96 -2.91
C GLU A 17 -5.56 5.47 -2.84
N THR A 18 -5.46 4.86 -1.65
CA THR A 18 -5.45 3.41 -1.48
C THR A 18 -6.52 2.86 -0.56
N ASP A 19 -7.20 3.73 0.19
CA ASP A 19 -8.12 3.41 1.30
C ASP A 19 -7.47 2.70 2.51
N GLU A 20 -6.16 2.42 2.49
CA GLU A 20 -5.45 1.77 3.60
C GLU A 20 -4.82 2.76 4.57
N LEU A 21 -4.90 2.44 5.86
CA LEU A 21 -4.43 3.31 6.93
C LEU A 21 -3.20 2.70 7.61
N ILE A 22 -2.03 3.31 7.40
CA ILE A 22 -0.75 2.86 8.00
C ILE A 22 -0.85 2.71 9.53
N THR A 23 -1.60 3.58 10.20
CA THR A 23 -1.74 3.54 11.66
C THR A 23 -2.56 2.37 12.20
N ASP A 24 -3.24 1.60 11.34
CA ASP A 24 -3.88 0.33 11.74
C ASP A 24 -2.85 -0.80 11.90
N TYR A 25 -1.65 -0.63 11.33
CA TYR A 25 -0.58 -1.63 11.34
C TYR A 25 0.56 -1.27 12.29
N ILE A 26 0.85 0.02 12.46
CA ILE A 26 1.94 0.49 13.31
C ILE A 26 1.64 1.85 13.95
N ASP A 27 2.01 2.03 15.22
CA ASP A 27 1.86 3.31 15.91
C ASP A 27 2.85 4.34 15.34
N ILE A 28 2.37 5.56 15.11
CA ILE A 28 3.21 6.68 14.67
C ILE A 28 4.39 6.93 15.62
N GLU A 29 4.23 6.70 16.93
CA GLU A 29 5.31 6.86 17.90
C GLU A 29 6.39 5.78 17.76
N GLU A 30 6.06 4.59 17.26
CA GLU A 30 7.02 3.55 16.89
C GLU A 30 7.78 3.97 15.62
N ILE A 31 7.07 4.47 14.61
CA ILE A 31 7.67 4.96 13.36
C ILE A 31 8.66 6.10 13.61
N LEU A 32 8.35 7.00 14.55
CA LEU A 32 9.23 8.13 14.86
C LEU A 32 10.59 7.71 15.43
N GLN A 33 10.70 6.48 15.95
CA GLN A 33 11.93 5.89 16.47
C GLN A 33 12.78 5.22 15.37
N MET A 34 12.23 5.04 14.18
CA MET A 34 12.95 4.46 13.04
C MET A 34 13.92 5.47 12.44
N GLU A 35 15.02 4.94 11.91
CA GLU A 35 16.14 5.73 11.40
C GLU A 35 16.20 5.78 9.87
N SER A 36 15.36 5.01 9.15
CA SER A 36 15.34 4.99 7.68
C SER A 36 13.99 4.56 7.11
N TYR A 37 13.77 4.88 5.84
CA TYR A 37 12.66 4.38 5.03
C TYR A 37 12.67 2.86 4.96
N ASP A 38 13.84 2.25 4.74
CA ASP A 38 13.97 0.80 4.58
C ASP A 38 13.50 0.06 5.84
N GLU A 39 13.86 0.55 7.04
CA GLU A 39 13.37 0.00 8.30
C GLU A 39 11.84 0.10 8.43
N LEU A 40 11.26 1.23 8.04
CA LEU A 40 9.81 1.41 8.03
C LEU A 40 9.14 0.48 7.01
N TYR A 41 9.71 0.36 5.81
CA TYR A 41 9.19 -0.48 4.75
C TYR A 41 9.17 -1.94 5.17
N GLU A 42 10.31 -2.46 5.67
CA GLU A 42 10.43 -3.83 6.16
C GLU A 42 9.41 -4.10 7.28
N LYS A 43 9.27 -3.17 8.22
CA LYS A 43 8.30 -3.30 9.31
C LYS A 43 6.86 -3.34 8.80
N LEU A 44 6.49 -2.48 7.85
CA LEU A 44 5.15 -2.47 7.25
C LEU A 44 4.88 -3.74 6.46
N GLU A 45 5.87 -4.26 5.75
CA GLU A 45 5.79 -5.55 5.06
C GLU A 45 5.55 -6.70 6.04
N GLU A 46 6.29 -6.74 7.16
CA GLU A 46 6.10 -7.72 8.23
C GLU A 46 4.70 -7.66 8.87
N GLN A 47 4.11 -6.46 8.98
CA GLN A 47 2.74 -6.28 9.49
C GLN A 47 1.66 -6.56 8.42
N GLY A 48 2.06 -6.80 7.16
CA GLY A 48 1.13 -7.09 6.07
C GLY A 48 0.44 -5.87 5.48
N PHE A 49 0.95 -4.66 5.71
CA PHE A 49 0.38 -3.41 5.17
C PHE A 49 0.27 -3.43 3.63
N PHE A 50 1.23 -4.07 2.97
CA PHE A 50 1.25 -4.20 1.51
C PHE A 50 0.41 -5.37 0.98
N ASN A 51 -0.23 -6.15 1.85
CA ASN A 51 -1.00 -7.35 1.48
C ASN A 51 -2.51 -7.09 1.69
N VAL A 52 -3.12 -6.40 0.73
CA VAL A 52 -4.54 -6.03 0.81
C VAL A 52 -5.42 -7.20 0.40
N GLU A 53 -6.36 -7.57 1.26
CA GLU A 53 -7.36 -8.59 0.97
C GLU A 53 -8.74 -7.96 0.74
N ILE A 54 -9.19 -7.94 -0.53
CA ILE A 54 -10.54 -7.52 -0.89
C ILE A 54 -11.45 -8.75 -0.94
N ILE A 55 -12.11 -9.00 0.19
CA ILE A 55 -13.11 -10.05 0.32
C ILE A 55 -14.50 -9.59 -0.16
N TYR A 56 -15.29 -10.55 -0.62
CA TYR A 56 -16.61 -10.41 -1.25
C TYR A 56 -16.59 -9.93 -2.70
N TYR A 57 -17.08 -10.80 -3.58
CA TYR A 57 -17.27 -10.56 -5.00
C TYR A 57 -17.82 -9.18 -5.35
N ALA A 58 -18.86 -8.70 -4.67
CA ALA A 58 -19.46 -7.39 -4.95
C ALA A 58 -18.48 -6.22 -4.75
N ARG A 59 -17.71 -6.27 -3.66
CA ARG A 59 -16.68 -5.25 -3.34
C ARG A 59 -15.52 -5.33 -4.32
N ALA A 60 -15.08 -6.54 -4.65
CA ALA A 60 -14.01 -6.77 -5.62
C ALA A 60 -14.38 -6.22 -7.02
N MET A 61 -15.61 -6.47 -7.47
CA MET A 61 -16.12 -5.94 -8.73
C MET A 61 -16.21 -4.41 -8.74
N GLU A 62 -16.68 -3.80 -7.65
CA GLU A 62 -16.73 -2.33 -7.50
C GLU A 62 -15.33 -1.71 -7.54
N TYR A 63 -14.37 -2.34 -6.86
CA TYR A 63 -12.99 -1.89 -6.85
C TYR A 63 -12.38 -1.95 -8.25
N LEU A 64 -12.50 -3.08 -8.95
CA LEU A 64 -11.99 -3.26 -10.31
C LEU A 64 -12.68 -2.32 -11.30
N GLN A 65 -13.99 -2.12 -11.20
CA GLN A 65 -14.72 -1.18 -12.07
C GLN A 65 -14.22 0.26 -11.93
N THR A 66 -13.77 0.65 -10.74
CA THR A 66 -13.24 1.98 -10.49
C THR A 66 -11.78 2.11 -10.91
N ASN A 67 -11.00 1.05 -10.69
CA ASN A 67 -9.54 1.11 -10.72
C ASN A 67 -8.88 0.45 -11.93
N ASP A 68 -9.54 -0.53 -12.56
CA ASP A 68 -9.02 -1.32 -13.69
C ASP A 68 -10.19 -1.99 -14.46
N THR A 69 -11.02 -1.17 -15.10
CA THR A 69 -12.24 -1.64 -15.82
C THR A 69 -11.93 -2.66 -16.91
N SER A 70 -10.77 -2.58 -17.55
CA SER A 70 -10.36 -3.52 -18.60
C SER A 70 -9.72 -4.80 -18.06
N LEU A 71 -9.44 -4.87 -16.76
CA LEU A 71 -8.66 -5.92 -16.10
C LEU A 71 -7.23 -6.03 -16.63
N SER A 72 -6.71 -5.00 -17.29
CA SER A 72 -5.40 -5.10 -17.96
C SER A 72 -4.30 -5.20 -16.92
N ASP A 73 -4.31 -4.28 -15.95
CA ASP A 73 -3.24 -4.14 -14.96
C ASP A 73 -3.29 -5.31 -13.97
N SER A 74 -4.49 -5.65 -13.49
CA SER A 74 -4.69 -6.77 -12.56
C SER A 74 -4.32 -8.12 -13.18
N LEU A 75 -4.62 -8.35 -14.46
CA LEU A 75 -4.19 -9.57 -15.16
C LEU A 75 -2.69 -9.59 -15.45
N GLU A 76 -2.08 -8.45 -15.74
CA GLU A 76 -0.62 -8.33 -15.89
C GLU A 76 0.09 -8.69 -14.60
N ILE A 77 -0.31 -8.08 -13.48
CA ILE A 77 0.23 -8.37 -12.14
C ILE A 77 0.08 -9.86 -11.80
N ALA A 78 -1.12 -10.43 -12.04
CA ALA A 78 -1.35 -11.85 -11.80
C ALA A 78 -0.40 -12.75 -12.64
N GLY A 79 -0.14 -12.38 -13.89
CA GLY A 79 0.81 -13.05 -14.76
C GLY A 79 2.25 -12.96 -14.25
N GLU A 80 2.69 -11.79 -13.80
CA GLU A 80 4.01 -11.57 -13.20
C GLU A 80 4.24 -12.41 -11.94
N MET A 81 3.18 -12.59 -11.14
CA MET A 81 3.19 -13.40 -9.93
C MET A 81 3.01 -14.91 -10.19
N GLY A 82 2.82 -15.32 -11.46
CA GLY A 82 2.74 -16.72 -11.85
C GLY A 82 1.38 -17.38 -11.62
N TYR A 83 0.31 -16.60 -11.42
CA TYR A 83 -1.05 -17.15 -11.35
C TYR A 83 -1.49 -17.73 -12.69
N ARG A 84 -2.25 -18.82 -12.63
CA ARG A 84 -2.85 -19.44 -13.81
C ARG A 84 -4.29 -18.97 -13.93
N THR A 85 -4.85 -19.00 -15.13
CA THR A 85 -6.21 -18.50 -15.40
C THR A 85 -7.28 -19.17 -14.52
N GLU A 86 -7.12 -20.46 -14.19
CA GLU A 86 -8.04 -21.16 -13.28
C GLU A 86 -7.97 -20.71 -11.81
N ASP A 87 -6.87 -20.06 -11.41
CA ASP A 87 -6.69 -19.53 -10.06
C ASP A 87 -7.38 -18.17 -9.91
N LEU A 88 -7.73 -17.51 -11.03
CA LEU A 88 -8.20 -16.12 -11.02
C LEU A 88 -9.68 -16.00 -10.72
N ASN A 89 -9.99 -15.02 -9.87
CA ASN A 89 -11.33 -14.49 -9.68
C ASN A 89 -11.23 -12.98 -9.38
N SER A 90 -12.36 -12.30 -9.31
CA SER A 90 -12.39 -10.85 -9.06
C SER A 90 -11.74 -10.46 -7.73
N GLU A 91 -11.90 -11.27 -6.68
CA GLU A 91 -11.31 -10.99 -5.35
C GLU A 91 -9.79 -11.02 -5.40
N ILE A 92 -9.21 -12.01 -6.08
CA ILE A 92 -7.76 -12.11 -6.30
C ILE A 92 -7.26 -10.94 -7.13
N LEU A 93 -7.88 -10.67 -8.29
CA LEU A 93 -7.47 -9.57 -9.17
C LEU A 93 -7.54 -8.20 -8.45
N ALA A 94 -8.61 -7.96 -7.70
CA ALA A 94 -8.78 -6.73 -6.93
C ALA A 94 -7.74 -6.62 -5.81
N SER A 95 -7.48 -7.71 -5.08
CA SER A 95 -6.50 -7.75 -3.99
C SER A 95 -5.07 -7.52 -4.50
N LEU A 96 -4.71 -8.14 -5.62
CA LEU A 96 -3.40 -7.95 -6.27
C LEU A 96 -3.22 -6.50 -6.72
N LEU A 97 -4.22 -5.93 -7.39
CA LEU A 97 -4.18 -4.54 -7.83
C LEU A 97 -4.07 -3.57 -6.65
N ALA A 98 -4.86 -3.77 -5.59
CA ALA A 98 -4.82 -2.93 -4.40
C ALA A 98 -3.47 -2.99 -3.69
N SER A 99 -2.93 -4.20 -3.51
CA SER A 99 -1.60 -4.43 -2.93
C SER A 99 -0.52 -3.71 -3.73
N LYS A 100 -0.53 -3.84 -5.06
CA LYS A 100 0.41 -3.15 -5.95
C LYS A 100 0.29 -1.63 -5.84
N LYS A 101 -0.93 -1.09 -5.85
CA LYS A 101 -1.16 0.36 -5.72
C LYS A 101 -0.63 0.94 -4.42
N ILE A 102 -0.71 0.22 -3.31
CA ILE A 102 -0.13 0.68 -2.04
C ILE A 102 1.38 0.67 -2.08
N GLN A 103 1.98 -0.40 -2.61
CA GLN A 103 3.43 -0.46 -2.77
C GLN A 103 3.94 0.71 -3.62
N GLU A 104 3.25 1.02 -4.72
CA GLU A 104 3.59 2.13 -5.59
C GLU A 104 3.36 3.51 -4.94
N SER A 105 2.20 3.71 -4.29
CA SER A 105 1.88 4.96 -3.60
C SER A 105 2.87 5.24 -2.47
N PHE A 106 3.13 4.24 -1.60
CA PHE A 106 4.10 4.35 -0.53
C PHE A 106 5.54 4.51 -1.05
N GLY A 107 5.91 3.77 -2.10
CA GLY A 107 7.21 3.89 -2.78
C GLY A 107 7.43 5.26 -3.41
N GLY A 108 6.36 5.90 -3.88
CA GLY A 108 6.41 7.25 -4.46
C GLY A 108 6.83 8.35 -3.48
N TYR A 109 6.80 8.07 -2.17
CA TYR A 109 7.22 9.00 -1.11
C TYR A 109 8.55 8.60 -0.45
N TYR A 110 9.36 7.75 -1.11
CA TYR A 110 10.65 7.28 -0.58
C TYR A 110 11.53 8.44 -0.11
N ASP A 111 11.81 9.40 -0.99
CA ASP A 111 12.75 10.49 -0.70
C ASP A 111 12.24 11.36 0.47
N GLU A 112 10.94 11.69 0.49
CA GLU A 112 10.35 12.50 1.54
C GLU A 112 10.35 11.79 2.90
N ILE A 113 9.99 10.50 2.94
CA ILE A 113 9.96 9.74 4.18
C ILE A 113 11.39 9.53 4.69
N GLU A 114 12.34 9.17 3.83
CA GLU A 114 13.76 9.03 4.18
C GLU A 114 14.31 10.33 4.77
N ASP A 115 14.06 11.47 4.10
CA ASP A 115 14.45 12.79 4.60
C ASP A 115 13.81 13.09 5.97
N ILE A 116 12.56 12.70 6.20
CA ILE A 116 11.87 12.93 7.48
C ILE A 116 12.44 12.03 8.59
N LEU A 117 12.80 10.78 8.27
CA LEU A 117 13.27 9.81 9.25
C LEU A 117 14.71 10.07 9.68
N THR A 118 15.58 10.40 8.72
CA THR A 118 17.02 10.60 8.93
C THR A 118 17.39 11.98 9.45
N ASN A 119 16.59 13.03 9.17
CA ASN A 119 16.89 14.38 9.62
C ASN A 119 16.35 14.63 11.04
N ASN A 120 17.27 14.94 11.96
CA ASN A 120 17.00 15.18 13.38
C ASN A 120 16.50 16.61 13.72
N GLU A 121 15.78 17.29 12.82
CA GLU A 121 15.27 18.66 13.06
C GLU A 121 13.92 18.72 13.81
#